data_AF-A0A7S3J3T9-F1
#
_entry.id   AF-A0A7S3J3T9-F1
#
_cell.length_a   1.000
_cell.length_b   1.000
_cell.length_c   1.000
_cell.angle_alpha   90.00
_cell.angle_beta   90.00
_cell.angle_gamma   90.00
#
_symmetry.space_group_name_H-M   'P 1'
#
loop_
_entity.id
_entity.type
_entity.pdbx_description
1 polymer ?
#
loop_
_entity_poly.entity_id
_entity_poly.type
_entity_poly.pdbx_seq_one_letter_code
_entity_poly.pdbx_strand_id
1 'polypeptide(L)'
;SFEVLPNVIVNFTSTKNPAFSSSHMTMFFKGETHPKGESILPFASKLEVPSEINSEGRQLQIAISDYFFNSTIYSLYKGGYLKLDTMNINGTQMAVPVSYFSLIFPSLAKKYEPDVPVWFRAKATEDKYLPYMEIVNGTTIAYFDFDIE
;
A
#
# COMPACT_ATOMS: atom_id res chain seq x y z
N SER A 1 -8.38 5.90 18.09
CA SER A 1 -6.93 6.16 17.90
C SER A 1 -6.54 5.54 16.58
N PHE A 2 -5.92 6.29 15.67
CA PHE A 2 -5.33 5.68 14.48
C PHE A 2 -4.01 5.06 14.93
N GLU A 3 -3.92 3.74 14.99
CA GLU A 3 -2.63 3.07 15.16
C GLU A 3 -1.80 3.35 13.90
N VAL A 4 -0.96 4.37 13.97
CA VAL A 4 0.13 4.56 13.03
C VAL A 4 1.01 3.33 13.21
N LEU A 5 1.06 2.49 12.17
CA LEU A 5 1.80 1.24 12.16
C LEU A 5 3.20 1.47 12.78
N PRO A 6 3.54 0.79 13.90
CA PRO A 6 4.64 1.21 14.79
C PRO A 6 6.03 1.21 14.14
N ASN A 7 6.15 0.63 12.94
CA ASN A 7 7.39 0.41 12.23
C ASN A 7 7.47 1.17 10.89
N VAL A 8 6.58 2.11 10.62
CA VAL A 8 6.56 2.87 9.36
C VAL A 8 6.65 4.36 9.67
N ILE A 9 7.66 5.04 9.13
CA ILE A 9 7.94 6.47 9.39
C ILE A 9 7.77 7.25 8.09
N VAL A 10 7.10 8.39 8.16
CA VAL A 10 6.98 9.33 7.04
C VAL A 10 7.97 10.48 7.23
N ASN A 11 8.79 10.74 6.22
CA ASN A 11 9.81 11.79 6.21
C ASN A 11 9.34 13.02 5.43
N PHE A 12 9.00 14.07 6.19
CA PHE A 12 8.65 15.40 5.66
C PHE A 12 9.80 16.40 5.81
N THR A 13 11.06 15.95 5.76
CA THR A 13 12.20 16.88 5.72
C THR A 13 12.08 17.77 4.48
N SER A 14 12.25 19.08 4.67
CA SER A 14 12.26 20.04 3.58
C SER A 14 13.44 19.77 2.64
N THR A 15 13.19 19.71 1.33
CA THR A 15 14.23 19.42 0.32
C THR A 15 14.84 20.68 -0.28
N LYS A 16 14.15 21.81 -0.16
CA LYS A 16 14.64 23.12 -0.60
C LYS A 16 13.91 24.25 0.14
N ASN A 17 14.44 25.46 0.02
CA ASN A 17 13.79 26.64 0.56
C ASN A 17 12.39 26.81 -0.06
N PRO A 18 11.42 27.38 0.68
CA PRO A 18 10.12 27.73 0.13
C PRO A 18 10.27 28.64 -1.10
N ALA A 19 9.48 28.36 -2.14
CA ALA A 19 9.38 29.22 -3.32
C ALA A 19 8.19 30.15 -3.16
N PHE A 20 8.38 31.43 -3.41
CA PHE A 20 7.34 32.44 -3.31
C PHE A 20 6.95 32.93 -4.71
N SER A 21 5.65 33.03 -4.96
CA SER A 21 5.09 33.66 -6.15
C SER A 21 4.23 34.86 -5.74
N SER A 22 3.62 35.54 -6.71
CA SER A 22 2.71 36.65 -6.43
C SER A 22 1.39 36.21 -5.75
N SER A 23 1.05 34.92 -5.78
CA SER A 23 -0.23 34.41 -5.28
C SER A 23 -0.12 33.30 -4.23
N HIS A 24 1.05 32.67 -4.06
CA HIS A 24 1.20 31.55 -3.14
C HIS A 24 2.65 31.32 -2.71
N MET A 25 2.81 30.47 -1.69
CA MET A 25 4.08 29.91 -1.24
C MET A 25 4.08 28.40 -1.47
N THR A 26 5.11 27.88 -2.10
CA THR A 26 5.30 26.45 -2.35
C THR A 26 6.41 25.90 -1.45
N MET A 27 6.09 24.86 -0.70
CA MET A 27 7.05 24.10 0.11
C MET A 27 7.28 22.73 -0.50
N PHE A 28 8.49 22.20 -0.35
CA PHE A 28 8.89 20.95 -0.97
C PHE A 28 9.46 20.03 0.09
N PHE A 29 8.86 18.85 0.19
CA PHE A 29 9.19 17.87 1.20
C PHE A 29 9.69 16.60 0.54
N LYS A 30 10.48 15.82 1.27
CA LYS A 30 11.00 14.54 0.76
C LYS A 30 9.88 13.59 0.40
N GLY A 31 8.83 13.54 1.24
CA GLY A 31 7.60 12.81 0.94
C GLY A 31 7.88 11.33 0.71
N GLU A 32 8.65 10.72 1.61
CA GLU A 32 8.95 9.29 1.56
C GLU A 32 8.51 8.60 2.84
N THR A 33 8.21 7.33 2.72
CA THR A 33 7.96 6.43 3.84
C THR A 33 9.09 5.41 3.91
N HIS A 34 9.59 5.10 5.11
CA HIS A 34 10.60 4.06 5.30
C HIS A 34 10.27 3.19 6.53
N PRO A 35 10.72 1.91 6.52
CA PRO A 35 10.72 1.10 7.73
C PRO A 35 11.54 1.76 8.84
N LYS A 36 11.08 1.67 10.08
CA LYS A 36 11.82 2.16 11.24
C LYS A 36 13.20 1.49 11.30
N GLY A 37 14.27 2.28 11.21
CA GLY A 37 15.65 1.80 11.21
C GLY A 37 16.29 1.69 9.82
N GLU A 38 15.53 1.87 8.74
CA GLU A 38 16.03 1.96 7.37
C GLU A 38 15.89 3.40 6.86
N SER A 39 16.90 3.91 6.15
CA SER A 39 16.91 5.29 5.63
C SER A 39 17.08 5.40 4.11
N ILE A 40 17.31 4.26 3.43
CA ILE A 40 17.60 4.21 2.00
C ILE A 40 16.56 3.30 1.35
N LEU A 41 15.84 3.85 0.37
CA LEU A 41 14.91 3.11 -0.48
C LEU A 41 15.61 2.70 -1.79
N PRO A 42 15.25 1.56 -2.40
CA PRO A 42 15.90 1.06 -3.62
C PRO A 42 15.48 1.81 -4.91
N PHE A 43 14.80 2.95 -4.81
CA PHE A 43 14.29 3.72 -5.95
C PHE A 43 14.37 5.23 -5.68
N ALA A 44 14.49 6.01 -6.75
CA ALA A 44 14.64 7.45 -6.70
C ALA A 44 13.32 8.18 -6.96
N SER A 45 13.15 9.34 -6.31
CA SER A 45 12.03 10.23 -6.57
C SER A 45 12.21 10.93 -7.92
N LYS A 46 11.21 10.79 -8.79
CA LYS A 46 10.94 11.74 -9.88
C LYS A 46 9.57 12.34 -9.60
N LEU A 47 9.53 13.55 -9.06
CA LEU A 47 8.29 14.31 -8.98
C LEU A 47 8.34 15.44 -10.00
N GLU A 48 7.39 15.40 -10.93
CA GLU A 48 7.03 16.56 -11.74
C GLU A 48 5.99 17.35 -10.95
N VAL A 49 6.38 18.54 -10.50
CA VAL A 49 5.47 19.44 -9.80
C VAL A 49 4.51 20.00 -10.85
N PRO A 50 3.18 19.92 -10.64
CA PRO A 50 2.22 20.48 -11.58
C PRO A 50 2.54 21.94 -11.87
N SER A 51 2.58 22.33 -13.14
CA SER A 51 2.82 23.70 -13.57
C SER A 51 1.68 24.65 -13.18
N GLU A 52 0.47 24.10 -12.99
CA GLU A 52 -0.74 24.84 -12.66
C GLU A 52 -1.16 24.55 -11.22
N ILE A 53 -0.98 25.51 -10.33
CA ILE A 53 -1.58 25.53 -9.00
C ILE A 53 -2.88 26.33 -9.15
N ASN A 54 -4.02 25.63 -9.23
CA ASN A 54 -5.32 26.29 -9.35
C ASN A 54 -5.68 26.96 -8.00
N SER A 55 -5.33 28.23 -7.85
CA SER A 55 -5.49 28.99 -6.62
C SER A 55 -6.95 29.39 -6.31
N GLU A 56 -7.92 29.10 -7.18
CA GLU A 56 -9.28 29.57 -6.97
C GLU A 56 -9.95 28.84 -5.80
N GLY A 57 -10.12 29.56 -4.68
CA GLY A 57 -10.92 29.13 -3.53
C GLY A 57 -10.27 28.09 -2.60
N ARG A 58 -8.97 27.77 -2.74
CA ARG A 58 -8.27 26.80 -1.87
C ARG A 58 -7.12 27.45 -1.11
N GLN A 59 -7.12 27.31 0.23
CA GLN A 59 -6.05 27.83 1.10
C GLN A 59 -4.80 26.93 1.14
N LEU A 60 -4.95 25.64 0.80
CA LEU A 60 -3.87 24.66 0.81
C LEU A 60 -4.07 23.68 -0.34
N GLN A 61 -2.98 23.36 -1.03
CA GLN A 61 -2.91 22.33 -2.05
C GLN A 61 -1.72 21.42 -1.75
N ILE A 62 -1.94 20.11 -1.85
CA ILE A 62 -0.93 19.09 -1.60
C ILE A 62 -0.80 18.28 -2.88
N ALA A 63 0.37 18.34 -3.51
CA ALA A 63 0.75 17.43 -4.58
C ALA A 63 1.50 16.24 -3.96
N ILE A 64 1.03 15.03 -4.23
CA ILE A 64 1.63 13.77 -3.74
C ILE A 64 2.16 13.02 -4.94
N SER A 65 3.43 12.63 -4.89
CA SER A 65 4.09 11.88 -5.95
C SER A 65 3.78 10.38 -5.87
N ASP A 66 3.88 9.69 -7.01
CA ASP A 66 3.88 8.22 -7.05
C ASP A 66 5.00 7.63 -6.19
N TYR A 67 6.11 8.36 -6.06
CA TYR A 67 7.21 7.99 -5.16
C TYR A 67 6.76 7.87 -3.70
N PHE A 68 5.90 8.77 -3.21
CA PHE A 68 5.34 8.67 -1.85
C PHE A 68 4.58 7.34 -1.70
N PHE A 69 3.65 7.04 -2.61
CA PHE A 69 2.85 5.81 -2.54
C PHE A 69 3.70 4.54 -2.64
N ASN A 70 4.67 4.51 -3.57
CA ASN A 70 5.60 3.39 -3.72
C ASN A 70 6.46 3.18 -2.47
N SER A 71 6.95 4.26 -1.87
CA SER A 71 7.70 4.19 -0.60
C SER A 71 6.85 3.68 0.56
N THR A 72 5.57 4.05 0.62
CA THR A 72 4.63 3.54 1.61
C THR A 72 4.43 2.04 1.44
N ILE A 73 4.12 1.57 0.23
CA ILE A 73 3.87 0.16 -0.04
C ILE A 73 5.12 -0.67 0.24
N TYR A 74 6.29 -0.22 -0.19
CA TYR A 74 7.56 -0.86 0.12
C TYR A 74 7.78 -0.99 1.63
N SER A 75 7.50 0.09 2.37
CA SER A 75 7.64 0.09 3.83
C SER A 75 6.66 -0.87 4.51
N LEU A 76 5.43 -0.96 4.01
CA LEU A 76 4.41 -1.90 4.48
C LEU A 76 4.79 -3.35 4.18
N TYR A 77 5.34 -3.61 2.99
CA TYR A 77 5.87 -4.91 2.59
C TYR A 77 7.00 -5.35 3.54
N LYS A 78 8.03 -4.50 3.70
CA LYS A 78 9.15 -4.74 4.60
C LYS A 78 8.72 -4.91 6.06
N GLY A 79 7.69 -4.17 6.49
CA GLY A 79 7.10 -4.31 7.81
C GLY A 79 6.23 -5.56 8.01
N GLY A 80 6.01 -6.37 6.97
CA GLY A 80 5.16 -7.57 7.04
C GLY A 80 3.67 -7.28 7.21
N TYR A 81 3.24 -6.07 6.84
CA TYR A 81 1.85 -5.62 6.97
C TYR A 81 0.99 -5.97 5.74
N LEU A 82 1.60 -6.23 4.59
CA LEU A 82 0.90 -6.67 3.37
C LEU A 82 0.59 -8.17 3.41
N LYS A 83 -0.34 -8.55 4.29
CA LYS A 83 -0.84 -9.91 4.45
C LYS A 83 -2.36 -9.91 4.59
N LEU A 84 -3.00 -10.91 4.01
CA LEU A 84 -4.40 -11.22 4.19
C LEU A 84 -4.50 -12.56 4.91
N ASP A 85 -5.16 -12.58 6.06
CA ASP A 85 -5.53 -13.81 6.75
C ASP A 85 -7.06 -13.94 6.68
N THR A 86 -7.54 -14.86 5.85
CA THR A 86 -8.99 -15.08 5.64
C THR A 86 -9.67 -15.70 6.85
N MET A 87 -8.91 -16.08 7.87
CA MET A 87 -9.45 -16.57 9.14
C MET A 87 -10.37 -15.56 9.82
N ASN A 88 -10.25 -14.26 9.52
CA ASN A 88 -11.15 -13.26 10.09
C ASN A 88 -11.28 -12.02 9.20
N ILE A 89 -12.26 -12.02 8.29
CA ILE A 89 -12.62 -10.83 7.51
C ILE A 89 -13.78 -10.14 8.23
N ASN A 90 -13.55 -8.96 8.80
CA ASN A 90 -14.57 -8.17 9.53
C ASN A 90 -15.28 -8.94 10.67
N GLY A 91 -14.55 -9.77 11.41
CA GLY A 91 -15.14 -10.60 12.48
C GLY A 91 -15.87 -11.85 11.98
N THR A 92 -15.91 -12.07 10.67
CA THR A 92 -16.47 -13.27 10.06
C THR A 92 -15.34 -14.24 9.72
N GLN A 93 -15.39 -15.44 10.32
CA GLN A 93 -14.54 -16.55 9.90
C GLN A 93 -14.95 -17.00 8.50
N MET A 94 -14.19 -16.63 7.47
CA MET A 94 -14.33 -17.22 6.15
C MET A 94 -13.52 -18.52 6.13
N ALA A 95 -14.18 -19.61 6.53
CA ALA A 95 -13.70 -20.97 6.34
C ALA A 95 -14.45 -21.61 5.17
N VAL A 96 -13.72 -22.17 4.22
CA VAL A 96 -14.31 -23.02 3.18
C VAL A 96 -13.95 -24.47 3.52
N PRO A 97 -14.92 -25.39 3.67
CA PRO A 97 -14.61 -26.76 4.08
C PRO A 97 -13.87 -27.53 2.98
N VAL A 98 -13.04 -28.50 3.38
CA VAL A 98 -12.25 -29.36 2.47
C VAL A 98 -13.11 -29.99 1.36
N SER A 99 -14.37 -30.31 1.66
CA SER A 99 -15.34 -30.85 0.70
C SER A 99 -15.48 -30.01 -0.58
N TYR A 100 -15.43 -28.68 -0.48
CA TYR A 100 -15.51 -27.78 -1.65
C TYR A 100 -14.29 -27.87 -2.57
N PHE A 101 -13.12 -28.21 -2.02
CA PHE A 101 -11.87 -28.32 -2.76
C PHE A 101 -11.60 -29.72 -3.29
N SER A 102 -12.39 -30.71 -2.88
CA SER A 102 -12.19 -32.13 -3.24
C SER A 102 -12.15 -32.39 -4.76
N LEU A 103 -12.85 -31.56 -5.54
CA LEU A 103 -12.89 -31.65 -7.01
C LEU A 103 -11.60 -31.13 -7.68
N ILE A 104 -10.94 -30.14 -7.08
CA ILE A 104 -9.78 -29.46 -7.65
C ILE A 104 -8.48 -30.04 -7.06
N PHE A 105 -8.50 -30.41 -5.78
CA PHE A 105 -7.39 -30.99 -5.03
C PHE A 105 -7.81 -32.32 -4.37
N PRO A 106 -7.93 -33.42 -5.14
CA PRO A 106 -8.40 -34.71 -4.61
C PRO A 106 -7.53 -35.28 -3.49
N SER A 107 -6.27 -34.86 -3.41
CA SER A 107 -5.34 -35.22 -2.34
C SER A 107 -5.76 -34.66 -0.97
N LEU A 108 -6.46 -33.51 -0.92
CA LEU A 108 -6.96 -32.95 0.34
C LEU A 108 -8.07 -33.81 0.94
N ALA A 109 -9.01 -34.27 0.11
CA ALA A 109 -10.11 -35.14 0.53
C ALA A 109 -9.64 -36.53 1.03
N LYS A 110 -8.46 -36.98 0.60
CA LYS A 110 -7.84 -38.22 1.10
C LYS A 110 -7.13 -38.04 2.44
N LYS A 111 -6.75 -36.80 2.78
CA LYS A 111 -5.88 -36.50 3.92
C LYS A 111 -6.63 -35.88 5.09
N TYR A 112 -7.75 -35.21 4.85
CA TYR A 112 -8.51 -34.46 5.84
C TYR A 112 -10.01 -34.79 5.77
N GLU A 113 -10.71 -34.64 6.90
CA GLU A 113 -12.16 -34.82 6.96
C GLU A 113 -12.90 -33.72 6.16
N PRO A 114 -14.08 -34.00 5.58
CA PRO A 114 -14.77 -33.08 4.66
C PRO A 114 -15.12 -31.72 5.23
N ASP A 115 -15.40 -31.64 6.54
CA ASP A 115 -15.84 -30.42 7.23
C ASP A 115 -14.68 -29.63 7.85
N VAL A 116 -13.43 -30.09 7.68
CA VAL A 116 -12.25 -29.36 8.15
C VAL A 116 -12.18 -28.02 7.42
N PRO A 117 -12.11 -26.88 8.13
CA PRO A 117 -12.01 -25.58 7.51
C PRO A 117 -10.64 -25.41 6.84
N VAL A 118 -10.64 -24.96 5.59
CA VAL A 118 -9.45 -24.49 4.88
C VAL A 118 -9.35 -22.99 5.04
N TRP A 119 -8.17 -22.53 5.46
CA TRP A 119 -7.83 -21.12 5.62
C TRP A 119 -6.85 -20.71 4.54
N PHE A 120 -7.08 -19.55 3.94
CA PHE A 120 -6.16 -18.95 2.99
C PHE A 120 -5.35 -17.87 3.68
N ARG A 121 -4.04 -17.94 3.46
CA ARG A 121 -3.12 -16.86 3.78
C ARG A 121 -2.52 -16.36 2.48
N ALA A 122 -2.70 -15.09 2.20
CA ALA A 122 -1.99 -14.42 1.13
C ALA A 122 -0.98 -13.46 1.74
N LYS A 123 0.20 -13.39 1.15
CA LYS A 123 1.25 -12.47 1.57
C LYS A 123 1.93 -11.94 0.31
N ALA A 124 2.29 -10.66 0.32
CA ALA A 124 3.21 -10.18 -0.70
C ALA A 124 4.56 -10.91 -0.55
N THR A 125 5.03 -11.51 -1.64
CA THR A 125 6.26 -12.33 -1.74
C THR A 125 7.42 -11.56 -2.38
N GLU A 126 7.10 -10.50 -3.13
CA GLU A 126 8.05 -9.64 -3.83
C GLU A 126 7.76 -8.17 -3.52
N ASP A 127 8.78 -7.32 -3.61
CA ASP A 127 8.62 -5.86 -3.61
C ASP A 127 8.16 -5.36 -4.99
N LYS A 128 7.00 -5.85 -5.45
CA LYS A 128 6.39 -5.32 -6.66
C LYS A 128 5.94 -3.87 -6.39
N TYR A 129 6.59 -2.93 -7.08
CA TYR A 129 6.18 -1.53 -7.17
C TYR A 129 4.71 -1.45 -7.63
N LEU A 130 4.00 -0.35 -7.36
CA LEU A 130 2.73 -0.09 -8.05
C LEU A 130 3.02 -0.05 -9.55
N PRO A 131 2.66 -1.07 -10.33
CA PRO A 131 2.93 -1.05 -11.76
C PRO A 131 1.95 -0.10 -12.45
N TYR A 132 0.82 0.19 -11.79
CA TYR A 132 -0.33 0.85 -12.36
C TYR A 132 -1.22 1.43 -11.25
N MET A 133 -1.39 2.75 -11.25
CA MET A 133 -2.49 3.42 -10.56
C MET A 133 -3.46 3.93 -11.63
N GLU A 134 -4.74 3.63 -11.46
CA GLU A 134 -5.80 4.14 -12.32
C GLU A 134 -6.73 5.04 -11.52
N ILE A 135 -7.19 6.14 -12.12
CA ILE A 135 -8.25 6.96 -11.53
C ILE A 135 -9.56 6.56 -12.20
N VAL A 136 -10.40 5.82 -11.48
CA VAL A 136 -11.75 5.44 -11.94
C VAL A 136 -12.76 6.28 -11.17
N ASN A 137 -13.49 7.16 -11.87
CA ASN A 137 -14.51 8.05 -11.28
C ASN A 137 -14.00 8.88 -10.08
N GLY A 138 -12.78 9.41 -10.17
CA GLY A 138 -12.15 10.20 -9.10
C GLY A 138 -11.63 9.39 -7.92
N THR A 139 -11.65 8.05 -8.00
CA THR A 139 -11.06 7.14 -7.01
C THR A 139 -9.75 6.58 -7.57
N THR A 140 -8.65 6.74 -6.84
CA THR A 140 -7.38 6.09 -7.18
C THR A 140 -7.44 4.62 -6.79
N ILE A 141 -7.32 3.73 -7.78
CA ILE A 141 -7.26 2.28 -7.62
C ILE A 141 -5.81 1.85 -7.81
N ALA A 142 -5.27 1.16 -6.81
CA ALA A 142 -3.95 0.55 -6.84
C ALA A 142 -4.10 -0.96 -6.97
N TYR A 143 -3.44 -1.54 -7.98
CA TYR A 143 -3.47 -2.98 -8.22
C TYR A 143 -2.24 -3.63 -7.59
N PHE A 144 -2.46 -4.74 -6.89
CA PHE A 144 -1.42 -5.53 -6.22
C PHE A 144 -1.52 -6.98 -6.67
N ASP A 145 -0.43 -7.53 -7.18
CA ASP A 145 -0.30 -8.97 -7.36
C ASP A 145 0.03 -9.58 -5.99
N PHE A 146 -0.77 -10.56 -5.56
CA PHE A 146 -0.46 -11.39 -4.41
C PHE A 146 -0.26 -12.82 -4.87
N ASP A 147 0.79 -13.46 -4.37
CA ASP A 147 0.88 -14.92 -4.45
C ASP A 147 0.03 -15.53 -3.34
N ILE A 148 -0.65 -16.63 -3.67
CA ILE A 148 -1.43 -17.43 -2.74
C ILE A 148 -0.53 -18.56 -2.26
N GLU A 149 -0.23 -18.60 -0.95
CA GLU A 149 0.55 -19.65 -0.28
C GLU A 149 -0.32 -20.81 0.20
#